data_AF-A0A3D0G144-F1
#
_entry.id   AF-A0A3D0G144-F1
#
_cell.length_a   1.000
_cell.length_b   1.000
_cell.length_c   1.000
_cell.angle_alpha   90.00
_cell.angle_beta   90.00
_cell.angle_gamma   90.00
#
_symmetry.space_group_name_H-M   'P 1'
#
loop_
_entity.id
_entity.type
_entity.pdbx_description
1 polymer ?
#
loop_
_entity_poly.entity_id
_entity_poly.type
_entity_poly.pdbx_seq_one_letter_code
_entity_poly.pdbx_strand_id
1 'polypeptide(L)' 'MVWRICLVDAGLDDSVFTLVIGLIVYFVRRSHKNAPTIAPVENKALRIVKERYAKGEITKEEFDRLINDLKD' A
#
# COMPACT_ATOMS: atom_id res chain seq x y z
N MET A 1 6.76 -10.62 23.33
CA MET A 1 6.22 -9.33 23.83
C MET A 1 4.72 -9.30 23.57
N VAL A 2 3.93 -10.08 24.29
CA VAL A 2 3.50 -9.93 25.71
C VAL A 2 2.25 -9.03 25.90
N TRP A 3 1.68 -8.39 24.86
CA TRP A 3 0.52 -7.51 25.05
C TRP A 3 -0.71 -7.78 24.17
N ARG A 4 -0.81 -8.95 23.52
CA ARG A 4 -1.80 -9.14 22.43
C ARG A 4 -3.12 -9.83 22.77
N ILE A 5 -3.38 -10.31 23.99
CA ILE A 5 -4.66 -11.01 24.29
C ILE A 5 -5.33 -10.62 25.63
N CYS A 6 -4.77 -9.73 26.47
CA CYS A 6 -5.43 -9.38 27.75
C CYS A 6 -6.63 -8.43 27.64
N LEU A 7 -7.21 -8.21 26.46
CA LEU A 7 -8.35 -7.29 26.27
C LEU A 7 -9.64 -8.04 25.89
N VAL A 8 -9.80 -9.27 26.38
CA VAL A 8 -11.02 -10.08 26.24
C VAL A 8 -11.51 -10.53 27.62
N ASP A 9 -11.32 -9.72 28.67
CA ASP A 9 -11.91 -9.99 29.98
C ASP A 9 -12.38 -8.68 30.63
N ALA A 10 -13.57 -8.23 30.24
CA ALA A 10 -14.56 -7.53 31.08
C ALA A 10 -15.65 -6.90 30.21
N GLY A 11 -16.92 -7.19 30.50
CA GLY A 11 -18.04 -6.36 30.06
C GLY A 11 -18.78 -6.85 28.82
N LEU A 12 -19.50 -7.96 28.97
CA LEU A 12 -20.62 -8.35 28.13
C LEU A 12 -21.78 -7.35 28.32
N ASP A 13 -21.71 -6.15 27.73
CA ASP A 13 -22.88 -5.26 27.52
C ASP A 13 -22.84 -4.48 26.19
N ASP A 14 -21.79 -4.65 25.39
CA ASP A 14 -21.54 -3.79 24.24
C ASP A 14 -21.37 -4.60 22.95
N SER A 15 -22.40 -5.39 22.60
CA SER A 15 -22.49 -6.08 21.31
C SER A 15 -22.33 -5.12 20.12
N VAL A 16 -22.77 -3.87 20.30
CA VAL A 16 -22.60 -2.80 19.29
C VAL A 16 -21.14 -2.36 19.18
N PHE A 17 -20.44 -2.19 20.30
CA PHE A 17 -19.05 -1.73 20.30
C PHE A 17 -18.11 -2.73 19.64
N THR A 18 -18.33 -4.02 19.86
CA THR A 18 -17.56 -5.09 19.20
C THR A 18 -17.76 -5.08 17.68
N LEU A 19 -18.99 -4.84 17.22
CA LEU A 19 -19.34 -4.73 15.80
C LEU A 19 -18.71 -3.49 15.16
N VAL A 20 -18.72 -2.35 15.86
CA VAL A 20 -18.09 -1.09 15.43
C VAL A 20 -16.57 -1.23 15.34
N ILE A 21 -15.91 -1.80 16.36
CA ILE A 21 -14.46 -2.05 16.34
C ILE A 21 -14.09 -2.99 15.19
N GLY A 22 -14.87 -4.06 14.97
CA GLY A 22 -14.70 -4.97 13.84
C GLY A 22 -14.81 -4.25 12.49
N LEU A 23 -15.78 -3.35 12.33
CA LEU A 23 -15.97 -2.55 11.11
C LEU A 23 -14.80 -1.58 10.87
N ILE A 24 -14.29 -0.93 11.91
CA ILE A 24 -13.13 -0.03 11.82
C ILE A 24 -11.90 -0.81 11.38
N VAL A 25 -11.62 -1.97 12.00
CA VAL A 25 -10.48 -2.82 11.61
C VAL A 25 -10.66 -3.36 10.18
N TYR A 26 -11.88 -3.73 9.78
CA TYR A 26 -12.20 -4.14 8.42
C TYR A 26 -11.95 -3.01 7.41
N PHE A 27 -12.42 -1.80 7.71
CA PHE A 27 -12.27 -0.64 6.84
C PHE A 27 -10.80 -0.23 6.70
N VAL A 28 -10.04 -0.23 7.78
CA VAL A 28 -8.59 0.03 7.76
C VAL A 28 -7.88 -1.05 6.94
N ARG A 29 -8.16 -2.35 7.14
CA ARG A 29 -7.58 -3.44 6.32
C ARG A 29 -8.00 -3.39 4.85
N ARG A 30 -9.23 -2.98 4.54
CA ARG A 30 -9.72 -2.74 3.17
C ARG A 30 -8.99 -1.56 2.55
N SER A 31 -8.81 -0.47 3.30
CA SER A 31 -8.14 0.74 2.85
C SER A 31 -6.64 0.52 2.62
N HIS A 32 -6.00 -0.39 3.36
CA HIS A 32 -4.62 -0.80 3.10
C HIS A 32 -4.44 -1.65 1.83
N LYS A 33 -5.50 -2.17 1.20
CA LYS A 33 -5.42 -2.74 -0.16
C LYS A 33 -5.32 -1.64 -1.24
N ASN A 34 -5.68 -0.41 -0.88
CA ASN A 34 -5.59 0.78 -1.72
C ASN A 34 -4.47 1.73 -1.27
N ALA A 35 -3.82 1.45 -0.14
CA ALA A 35 -2.52 2.04 0.12
C ALA A 35 -1.61 1.54 -1.02
N PRO A 36 -0.87 2.43 -1.71
CA PRO A 36 0.12 1.97 -2.64
C PRO A 36 1.04 1.06 -1.84
N THR A 37 0.90 -0.24 -2.07
CA THR A 37 1.97 -1.21 -1.87
C THR A 37 3.22 -0.45 -2.26
N ILE A 38 4.17 -0.34 -1.34
CA ILE A 38 5.54 0.03 -1.69
C ILE A 38 5.91 -1.03 -2.71
N ALA A 39 5.58 -0.74 -3.96
CA ALA A 39 5.81 -1.63 -5.06
C ALA A 39 7.33 -1.78 -5.07
N PRO A 40 7.83 -3.01 -5.27
CA PRO A 40 9.26 -3.29 -5.22
C PRO A 40 9.98 -2.18 -6.01
N VAL A 41 11.07 -1.67 -5.46
CA VAL A 41 11.75 -0.42 -5.86
C VAL A 41 11.78 -0.18 -7.39
N GLU A 42 11.87 -1.25 -8.17
CA GLU A 42 11.59 -1.37 -9.61
C GLU A 42 10.37 -0.56 -10.10
N ASN A 43 9.19 -0.75 -9.53
CA ASN A 43 7.95 -0.04 -9.90
C ASN A 43 8.03 1.47 -9.61
N LYS A 44 8.81 1.89 -8.61
CA LYS A 44 9.00 3.32 -8.33
C LYS A 44 9.89 3.95 -9.40
N ALA A 45 10.98 3.28 -9.79
CA ALA A 45 11.84 3.73 -10.89
C ALA A 45 11.07 3.79 -12.22
N LEU A 46 10.31 2.74 -12.55
CA LEU A 46 9.46 2.68 -13.74
C LEU A 46 8.44 3.82 -13.81
N ARG A 47 7.79 4.16 -12.68
CA ARG A 47 6.85 5.28 -12.60
C ARG A 47 7.52 6.62 -12.83
N ILE A 48 8.70 6.84 -12.24
CA ILE A 48 9.47 8.08 -12.42
C ILE A 48 9.86 8.26 -13.89
N VAL A 49 10.39 7.20 -14.52
CA VAL A 49 10.80 7.22 -15.93
C VAL A 49 9.61 7.49 -16.86
N LYS A 50 8.46 6.83 -16.63
CA LYS A 50 7.21 7.07 -17.38
C LYS A 50 6.69 8.50 -17.21
N GLU A 51 6.78 9.07 -16.02
CA GLU A 51 6.33 10.43 -15.77
C GLU A 51 7.20 11.48 -16.48
N ARG A 52 8.52 11.26 -16.55
CA ARG A 52 9.46 12.15 -17.27
C ARG A 52 9.29 12.07 -18.79
N TYR A 53 8.98 10.89 -19.32
CA TYR A 53 8.63 10.71 -20.73
C TYR A 53 7.33 11.46 -21.08
N ALA A 54 6.32 11.36 -20.22
CA ALA A 54 5.05 12.08 -20.42
C ALA A 54 5.22 13.61 -20.36
N LYS A 55 6.18 14.10 -19.55
CA LYS A 55 6.58 15.51 -19.51
C LYS A 55 7.41 15.94 -20.73
N GLY A 56 7.87 14.99 -21.56
CA GLY A 56 8.74 15.25 -22.71
C GLY A 56 10.18 15.61 -22.32
N GLU A 57 10.58 15.35 -21.06
CA GLU A 57 11.91 15.67 -20.54
C GLU A 57 12.96 14.61 -20.93
N ILE A 58 12.52 13.46 -21.43
CA ILE A 58 13.39 12.38 -21.93
C ILE A 58 12.90 11.90 -23.29
N THR A 59 13.84 11.47 -24.12
CA THR A 59 13.55 10.94 -25.46
C THR A 59 13.06 9.49 -25.39
N LYS A 60 12.43 9.01 -26.46
CA LYS A 60 11.91 7.63 -26.53
C LYS A 60 13.03 6.60 -26.41
N GLU A 61 14.20 6.93 -26.94
CA GLU A 61 15.40 6.10 -26.92
C GLU A 61 15.96 5.93 -25.50
N GLU A 62 15.96 6.99 -24.70
CA GLU A 62 16.36 6.94 -23.29
C GLU A 62 15.34 6.19 -22.43
N PHE A 63 14.04 6.41 -22.70
CA PHE A 63 12.97 5.69 -22.02
C PHE A 63 13.06 4.16 -22.22
N ASP A 64 13.32 3.72 -23.46
CA ASP A 64 13.40 2.30 -23.81
C ASP A 64 14.59 1.60 -23.11
N ARG A 65 15.75 2.26 -23.07
CA ARG A 65 16.93 1.75 -22.35
C ARG A 65 16.67 1.56 -20.86
N LEU A 66 16.05 2.55 -20.22
CA LEU A 66 15.73 2.50 -18.78
C LEU A 66 14.68 1.44 -18.46
N ILE A 67 13.71 1.22 -19.37
CA ILE A 67 12.71 0.15 -19.21
C ILE A 67 13.33 -1.24 -19.33
N ASN A 68 14.30 -1.42 -20.22
CA ASN A 68 15.00 -2.70 -20.37
C ASN A 68 15.93 -2.97 -19.18
N ASP A 69 16.68 -1.96 -18.71
CA ASP A 69 17.57 -2.08 -17.55
C ASP A 69 16.83 -2.37 -16.24
N LEU A 70 15.59 -1.86 -16.08
CA LEU A 70 14.74 -2.12 -14.92
C LEU A 70 14.00 -3.47 -14.96
N LYS A 71 14.02 -4.17 -16.10
CA LYS A 71 13.37 -5.48 -16.27
C LYS A 71 14.32 -6.66 -16.05
N ASP A 72 15.63 -6.43 -16.12
CA ASP A 72 16.71 -7.40 -15.85
C ASP A 72 17.12 -7.39 -14.36
#